data_AF-A0A109J459-F1
#
_entry.id   AF-A0A109J459-F1
#
_cell.length_a   1.000
_cell.length_b   1.000
_cell.length_c   1.000
_cell.angle_alpha   90.00
_cell.angle_beta   90.00
_cell.angle_gamma   90.00
#
_symmetry.space_group_name_H-M   'P 1'
#
loop_
_entity.id
_entity.type
_entity.pdbx_description
1 polymer ?
#
loop_
_entity_poly.entity_id
_entity_poly.type
_entity_poly.pdbx_seq_one_letter_code
_entity_poly.pdbx_strand_id
1 'polypeptide(L)'
;MIDISARRTAPHNYHHLNQLIASGQLDFPDQLRQVARFALANPEIVAFESSKTLATLCGVSPTSVSRFVRHVGFKDFREMKVLFQSRLREMAGPEAFSLAL
;
A
#
# COMPACT_ATOMS: atom_id res chain seq x y z
N MET A 1 -19.86 4.63 -17.05
CA MET A 1 -20.05 3.44 -16.21
C MET A 1 -18.91 2.48 -16.54
N ILE A 2 -17.78 2.59 -15.83
CA ILE A 2 -16.57 1.80 -16.11
C ILE A 2 -16.62 0.51 -15.30
N ASP A 3 -16.36 -0.60 -15.98
CA ASP A 3 -16.38 -1.97 -15.51
C ASP A 3 -15.52 -2.19 -14.25
N ILE A 4 -16.13 -2.73 -13.20
CA ILE A 4 -15.52 -2.96 -11.88
C ILE A 4 -14.78 -4.32 -11.82
N SER A 5 -14.78 -5.11 -12.90
CA SER A 5 -14.41 -6.54 -12.83
C SER A 5 -13.19 -6.96 -13.65
N ALA A 6 -12.42 -6.04 -14.24
CA ALA A 6 -11.08 -6.40 -14.72
C ALA A 6 -10.29 -6.94 -13.52
N ARG A 7 -9.93 -8.24 -13.54
CA ARG A 7 -9.12 -8.87 -12.49
C ARG A 7 -7.79 -8.13 -12.39
N ARG A 8 -7.71 -7.12 -11.53
CA ARG A 8 -6.49 -6.37 -11.27
C ARG A 8 -5.52 -7.32 -10.57
N THR A 9 -4.39 -7.58 -11.22
CA THR A 9 -3.31 -8.35 -10.62
C THR A 9 -2.65 -7.50 -9.54
N ALA A 10 -2.40 -8.10 -8.38
CA ALA A 10 -1.66 -7.43 -7.31
C ALA A 10 -0.29 -6.94 -7.83
N PRO A 11 0.17 -5.75 -7.42
CA PRO A 11 1.51 -5.30 -7.76
C PRO A 11 2.55 -6.26 -7.16
N HIS A 12 3.55 -6.63 -7.96
CA HIS A 12 4.55 -7.62 -7.59
C HIS A 12 5.70 -7.05 -6.74
N ASN A 13 5.84 -5.72 -6.66
CA ASN A 13 6.77 -5.03 -5.77
C ASN A 13 6.31 -3.58 -5.50
N TYR A 14 7.01 -2.90 -4.58
CA TYR A 14 6.71 -1.51 -4.21
C TYR A 14 6.86 -0.52 -5.35
N HIS A 15 7.83 -0.74 -6.24
CA HIS A 15 8.01 0.14 -7.41
C HIS A 15 6.79 0.08 -8.34
N HIS A 16 6.29 -1.12 -8.64
CA HIS A 16 5.10 -1.31 -9.46
C HIS A 16 3.85 -0.72 -8.79
N LEU A 17 3.70 -0.86 -7.47
CA LEU A 17 2.63 -0.20 -6.72
C LEU A 17 2.66 1.33 -6.92
N ASN A 18 3.85 1.94 -6.77
CA ASN A 18 4.02 3.38 -6.98
C ASN A 18 3.69 3.80 -8.42
N GLN A 19 4.11 3.02 -9.41
CA GLN A 19 3.79 3.29 -10.81
C GLN A 19 2.29 3.28 -11.06
N LEU A 20 1.55 2.29 -10.53
CA LEU A 20 0.10 2.21 -10.68
C LEU A 20 -0.63 3.41 -10.06
N ILE A 21 -0.16 3.88 -8.90
CA ILE A 21 -0.74 5.05 -8.21
C ILE A 21 -0.38 6.34 -8.96
N ALA A 22 0.86 6.50 -9.42
CA ALA A 22 1.35 7.72 -10.06
C ALA A 22 0.87 7.88 -11.52
N SER A 23 0.68 6.78 -12.25
CA SER A 23 0.23 6.78 -13.64
C SER A 23 -1.24 7.17 -13.81
N GLY A 24 -2.02 7.20 -12.73
CA GLY A 24 -3.47 7.41 -12.78
C GLY A 24 -4.24 6.21 -13.32
N GLN A 25 -3.59 5.04 -13.50
CA GLN A 25 -4.27 3.80 -13.90
C GLN A 25 -5.29 3.32 -12.85
N LEU A 26 -5.18 3.80 -11.62
CA LEU A 26 -6.13 3.60 -10.54
C LEU A 26 -6.96 4.87 -10.32
N ASP A 27 -8.26 4.79 -10.59
CA ASP A 27 -9.19 5.85 -10.22
C ASP A 27 -9.64 5.67 -8.77
N PHE A 28 -9.14 6.53 -7.89
CA PHE A 28 -9.43 6.48 -6.46
C PHE A 28 -10.51 7.49 -6.06
N PRO A 29 -11.64 7.03 -5.51
CA PRO A 29 -12.51 7.86 -4.68
C PRO A 29 -11.71 8.50 -3.53
N ASP A 30 -12.16 9.65 -3.02
CA ASP A 30 -11.41 10.47 -2.05
C ASP A 30 -10.88 9.68 -0.85
N GLN A 31 -11.70 8.82 -0.25
CA GLN A 31 -11.28 7.99 0.88
C GLN A 31 -10.17 6.98 0.52
N LEU A 32 -10.20 6.39 -0.68
CA LEU A 32 -9.17 5.45 -1.11
C LEU A 32 -7.89 6.19 -1.48
N ARG A 33 -8.01 7.40 -2.03
CA ARG A 33 -6.89 8.30 -2.32
C ARG A 33 -6.18 8.71 -1.03
N GLN A 34 -6.93 8.96 0.04
CA GLN A 34 -6.37 9.24 1.37
C GLN A 34 -5.58 8.05 1.91
N VAL A 35 -6.10 6.83 1.80
CA VAL A 35 -5.36 5.61 2.19
C VAL A 35 -4.09 5.44 1.34
N ALA A 36 -4.17 5.65 0.03
CA ALA A 36 -3.02 5.57 -0.87
C ALA A 36 -1.91 6.55 -0.45
N ARG A 37 -2.26 7.82 -0.26
CA ARG A 37 -1.32 8.87 0.16
C ARG A 37 -0.68 8.55 1.50
N PHE A 38 -1.47 8.14 2.48
CA PHE A 38 -0.96 7.78 3.79
C PHE A 38 0.00 6.58 3.72
N ALA A 39 -0.37 5.53 2.97
CA ALA A 39 0.44 4.33 2.85
C ALA A 39 1.80 4.61 2.22
N LEU A 40 1.85 5.45 1.17
CA LEU A 40 3.10 5.83 0.51
C LEU A 40 3.97 6.76 1.38
N ALA A 41 3.35 7.60 2.21
CA ALA A 41 4.05 8.50 3.11
C ALA A 41 4.59 7.80 4.38
N ASN A 42 3.94 6.73 4.82
CA ASN A 42 4.25 6.03 6.08
C ASN A 42 4.39 4.51 5.85
N PRO A 43 5.38 4.06 5.04
CA PRO A 43 5.51 2.65 4.68
C PRO A 43 5.76 1.72 5.88
N GLU A 44 6.43 2.20 6.93
CA GLU A 44 6.66 1.49 8.19
C GLU A 44 5.37 1.20 8.95
N ILE A 45 4.44 2.16 8.98
CA ILE A 45 3.13 1.96 9.60
C ILE A 45 2.40 0.83 8.87
N VAL A 46 2.35 0.86 7.53
CA VAL A 46 1.71 -0.20 6.74
C VAL A 46 2.38 -1.56 6.97
N ALA A 47 3.72 -1.57 7.09
CA ALA A 47 4.51 -2.77 7.26
C ALA A 47 4.35 -3.44 8.63
N PHE A 48 4.03 -2.69 9.70
CA PHE A 48 4.02 -3.23 11.07
C PHE A 48 2.68 -3.14 11.78
N GLU A 49 1.83 -2.18 11.45
CA GLU A 49 0.53 -2.00 12.11
C GLU A 49 -0.58 -2.91 11.59
N SER A 50 -1.69 -2.94 12.32
CA SER A 50 -2.92 -3.62 11.90
C SER A 50 -3.72 -2.77 10.90
N SER A 51 -4.60 -3.40 10.12
CA SER A 51 -5.53 -2.68 9.23
C SER A 51 -6.45 -1.74 10.01
N LYS A 52 -6.82 -2.10 11.25
CA LYS A 52 -7.63 -1.27 12.15
C LYS A 52 -6.85 -0.02 12.58
N THR A 53 -5.59 -0.18 13.01
CA THR A 53 -4.73 0.95 13.37
C THR A 53 -4.54 1.88 12.16
N LEU A 54 -4.26 1.31 10.98
CA LEU A 54 -4.12 2.08 9.75
C LEU A 54 -5.39 2.88 9.45
N ALA A 55 -6.57 2.28 9.58
CA ALA A 55 -7.84 2.97 9.36
C ALA A 55 -7.99 4.19 10.30
N THR A 56 -7.69 4.00 11.59
CA THR A 56 -7.71 5.07 12.60
C THR A 56 -6.74 6.19 12.24
N LEU A 57 -5.48 5.88 11.93
CA LEU A 57 -4.45 6.86 11.60
C LEU A 57 -4.74 7.61 10.29
N CYS A 58 -5.33 6.91 9.32
CA CYS A 58 -5.79 7.50 8.08
C CYS A 58 -7.06 8.36 8.24
N GLY A 59 -7.80 8.27 9.35
CA GLY A 59 -9.10 8.93 9.51
C GLY A 59 -10.21 8.34 8.62
N VAL A 60 -10.14 7.03 8.32
CA VAL A 60 -11.13 6.32 7.47
C VAL A 60 -11.70 5.10 8.19
N SER A 61 -12.74 4.49 7.62
CA SER A 61 -13.27 3.23 8.15
C SER A 61 -12.38 2.02 7.80
N PRO A 62 -12.39 0.93 8.60
CA PRO A 62 -11.74 -0.33 8.24
C PRO A 62 -12.21 -0.90 6.88
N THR A 63 -13.48 -0.66 6.53
CA THR A 63 -14.05 -1.02 5.23
C THR A 63 -13.42 -0.23 4.09
N SER A 64 -13.07 1.05 4.31
CA SER A 64 -12.37 1.87 3.31
C SER A 64 -10.97 1.32 3.04
N VAL A 65 -10.27 0.84 4.09
CA VAL A 65 -8.96 0.17 3.94
C VAL A 65 -9.10 -1.15 3.18
N SER A 66 -10.08 -2.00 3.50
CA SER A 66 -10.27 -3.26 2.76
C SER A 66 -10.66 -3.02 1.30
N ARG A 67 -11.49 -2.00 1.03
CA ARG A 67 -11.79 -1.56 -0.35
C ARG A 67 -10.55 -1.07 -1.07
N PHE A 68 -9.70 -0.26 -0.45
CA PHE A 68 -8.43 0.19 -1.03
C PHE A 68 -7.55 -1.00 -1.43
N VAL A 69 -7.33 -1.94 -0.49
CA VAL A 69 -6.53 -3.16 -0.71
C VAL A 69 -7.03 -3.93 -1.94
N ARG A 70 -8.35 -4.18 -2.00
CA ARG A 70 -8.97 -4.88 -3.14
C ARG A 70 -8.91 -4.06 -4.43
N HIS A 71 -9.07 -2.75 -4.34
CA HIS A 71 -9.06 -1.83 -5.48
C HIS A 71 -7.70 -1.78 -6.17
N VAL A 72 -6.61 -1.89 -5.40
CA VAL A 72 -5.24 -1.97 -5.92
C VAL A 72 -4.93 -3.34 -6.53
N GLY A 73 -5.68 -4.39 -6.14
CA GLY A 73 -5.54 -5.75 -6.68
C GLY A 73 -4.99 -6.77 -5.69
N PHE A 74 -4.72 -6.38 -4.44
CA PHE A 74 -4.33 -7.31 -3.38
C PHE A 74 -5.54 -8.17 -2.94
N LYS A 75 -5.26 -9.41 -2.57
CA LYS A 75 -6.20 -10.34 -1.92
C LYS A 75 -6.62 -9.84 -0.56
N ASP A 76 -5.70 -9.34 0.26
CA ASP A 76 -6.01 -8.85 1.60
C ASP A 76 -4.92 -7.92 2.13
N PHE A 77 -5.17 -7.35 3.31
CA PHE A 77 -4.24 -6.41 3.93
C PHE A 77 -2.88 -7.06 4.25
N ARG A 78 -2.85 -8.38 4.50
CA ARG A 78 -1.62 -9.09 4.82
C ARG A 78 -0.72 -9.18 3.60
N GLU A 79 -1.26 -9.43 2.42
CA GLU A 79 -0.49 -9.41 1.16
C GLU A 79 0.14 -8.03 0.92
N MET A 80 -0.64 -6.96 1.08
CA MET A 80 -0.10 -5.60 1.00
C MET A 80 1.01 -5.37 2.03
N LYS A 81 0.80 -5.77 3.29
CA LYS A 81 1.78 -5.64 4.38
C LYS A 81 3.11 -6.32 4.04
N VAL A 82 3.08 -7.51 3.44
CA VAL A 82 4.30 -8.24 2.99
C VAL A 82 5.09 -7.44 1.95
N LEU A 83 4.39 -6.82 0.98
CA LEU A 83 5.04 -5.98 -0.03
C LEU A 83 5.75 -4.77 0.59
N PHE A 84 5.13 -4.10 1.56
CA PHE A 84 5.74 -2.99 2.30
C PHE A 84 6.92 -3.46 3.16
N GLN A 85 6.83 -4.62 3.81
CA GLN A 85 7.95 -5.22 4.55
C GLN A 85 9.13 -5.56 3.63
N SER A 86 8.87 -6.06 2.41
CA SER A 86 9.92 -6.30 1.41
C SER A 86 10.64 -5.00 1.07
N ARG A 87 9.89 -3.92 0.84
CA ARG A 87 10.47 -2.61 0.52
C ARG A 87 11.41 -2.12 1.62
N LEU A 88 11.00 -2.20 2.88
CA LEU A 88 11.83 -1.76 4.01
C LEU A 88 13.09 -2.61 4.14
N ARG A 89 13.00 -3.92 3.88
CA ARG A 89 14.18 -4.81 3.87
C ARG A 89 15.15 -4.45 2.74
N GLU A 90 14.65 -4.13 1.55
CA GLU A 90 15.46 -3.66 0.43
C GLU A 90 16.13 -2.31 0.72
N MET A 91 15.44 -1.40 1.42
CA MET A 91 16.03 -0.12 1.88
C MET A 91 17.10 -0.33 2.95
N ALA A 92 16.89 -1.28 3.86
CA ALA A 92 17.79 -1.61 4.95
C ALA A 92 18.96 -2.53 4.53
N GLY A 93 19.29 -2.60 3.23
CA GLY A 93 20.37 -3.44 2.71
C GLY A 93 21.71 -3.23 3.43
N PRO A 94 22.70 -4.13 3.23
CA PRO A 94 23.94 -4.18 4.01
C PRO A 94 24.75 -2.86 4.06
N GLU A 95 24.59 -1.98 3.07
CA GLU A 95 25.16 -0.62 3.04
C GLU A 95 24.77 0.25 4.26
N ALA A 96 23.57 0.08 4.82
CA ALA A 96 23.11 0.83 5.98
C ALA A 96 23.92 0.49 7.25
N PHE A 97 24.53 -0.70 7.30
CA PHE A 97 25.40 -1.12 8.41
C PHE A 97 26.85 -0.67 8.22
N SER A 98 27.30 -0.45 6.97
CA SER A 98 28.66 0.02 6.65
C SER A 98 28.86 1.52 6.89
N LEU A 99 27.80 2.32 6.92
CA LEU A 99 27.86 3.76 7.26
C LEU A 99 27.72 4.03 8.78
N ALA A 100 27.58 2.98 9.58
CA ALA A 100 27.43 3.05 11.04
C ALA A 100 28.69 2.60 11.83
N LEU A 101 29.81 2.37 11.13
CA LEU A 101 31.13 2.03 11.66
C LEU A 101 32.18 3.03 11.13
#